data_AF-A0AAD8JXA6-F1
#
_entry.id   AF-A0AAD8JXA6-F1
#
_cell.length_a   1.000
_cell.length_b   1.000
_cell.length_c   1.000
_cell.angle_alpha   90.00
_cell.angle_beta   90.00
_cell.angle_gamma   90.00
#
_symmetry.space_group_name_H-M   'P 1'
#
loop_
_entity.id
_entity.type
_entity.pdbx_description
1 polymer ?
#
loop_
_entity_poly.entity_id
_entity_poly.type
_entity_poly.pdbx_seq_one_letter_code
_entity_poly.pdbx_strand_id
1 'polypeptide(L)'
;MDEVKSFNQDAHLWLTKIHPKHWSRSHFSGRPVSDVLLSNMCEVFNGKILEGRDKPIISALEYIREYLMRRIVTVLKAIEKWDKLLTPTTHDQFEAIQKEATK
;
A
#
# COMPACT_ATOMS: atom_id res chain seq x y z
N MET A 1 -8.85 -22.15 -18.24
CA MET A 1 -9.53 -22.40 -16.93
C MET A 1 -9.57 -23.87 -16.58
N ASP A 2 -9.41 -24.76 -17.56
CA ASP A 2 -9.45 -26.21 -17.36
C ASP A 2 -8.32 -26.74 -16.48
N GLU A 3 -7.15 -26.11 -16.51
CA GLU A 3 -6.04 -26.43 -15.60
C GLU A 3 -6.42 -26.19 -14.14
N VAL A 4 -7.01 -25.04 -13.81
CA VAL A 4 -7.49 -24.73 -12.45
C VAL A 4 -8.59 -25.71 -12.03
N LYS A 5 -9.50 -26.05 -12.95
CA LYS A 5 -10.56 -27.04 -12.71
C LYS A 5 -10.02 -28.44 -12.41
N SER A 6 -8.96 -28.85 -13.11
CA SER A 6 -8.30 -30.14 -12.90
C SER A 6 -7.54 -30.20 -11.57
N PHE A 7 -7.01 -29.06 -11.11
CA PHE A 7 -6.29 -28.97 -9.84
C PHE A 7 -7.24 -28.85 -8.64
N ASN A 8 -8.28 -28.01 -8.74
CA ASN A 8 -9.27 -27.84 -7.68
C ASN A 8 -10.62 -27.34 -8.24
N GLN A 9 -11.63 -28.20 -8.17
CA GLN A 9 -12.94 -27.95 -8.73
C GLN A 9 -13.75 -26.91 -7.96
N ASP A 10 -13.62 -26.85 -6.63
CA ASP A 10 -14.30 -25.87 -5.78
C ASP A 10 -13.73 -24.47 -5.99
N ALA A 11 -12.40 -24.35 -6.07
CA ALA A 11 -11.73 -23.09 -6.39
C ALA A 11 -12.13 -22.58 -7.78
N HIS A 12 -12.24 -23.46 -8.76
CA HIS A 12 -12.75 -23.12 -10.09
C HIS A 12 -14.18 -22.58 -10.03
N LEU A 13 -15.10 -23.28 -9.34
CA LEU A 13 -16.49 -22.84 -9.18
C LEU A 13 -16.59 -21.49 -8.47
N TRP A 14 -15.74 -21.25 -7.48
CA TRP A 14 -15.66 -19.97 -6.78
C TRP A 14 -15.14 -18.84 -7.69
N LEU A 15 -14.03 -19.06 -8.40
CA LEU A 15 -13.46 -18.08 -9.33
C LEU A 15 -14.41 -17.74 -10.49
N THR A 16 -15.19 -18.72 -10.96
CA THR A 16 -16.16 -18.50 -12.05
C THR A 16 -17.26 -17.51 -11.65
N LYS A 17 -17.54 -17.34 -10.35
CA LYS A 17 -18.49 -16.35 -9.84
C LYS A 17 -17.92 -14.92 -9.81
N ILE A 18 -16.61 -14.77 -9.97
CA ILE A 18 -15.91 -13.48 -9.89
C ILE A 18 -15.45 -13.07 -11.29
N HIS A 19 -15.70 -11.82 -11.67
CA HIS A 19 -15.29 -11.34 -13.00
C HIS A 19 -13.77 -11.46 -13.20
N PRO A 20 -13.27 -12.03 -14.32
CA PRO A 20 -11.84 -12.30 -14.55
C PRO A 20 -10.91 -11.11 -14.36
N LYS A 21 -11.40 -9.89 -14.58
CA LYS A 21 -10.68 -8.62 -14.31
C LYS A 21 -10.11 -8.50 -12.89
N HIS A 22 -10.67 -9.22 -11.92
CA HIS A 22 -10.26 -9.14 -10.50
C HIS A 22 -9.20 -10.18 -10.10
N TRP A 23 -9.03 -11.26 -10.87
CA TRP A 23 -8.19 -12.39 -10.45
C TRP A 23 -7.28 -12.94 -11.55
N SER A 24 -7.56 -12.67 -12.82
CA SER A 24 -6.73 -13.11 -13.94
C SER A 24 -5.85 -11.98 -14.47
N ARG A 25 -4.54 -12.21 -14.48
CA ARG A 25 -3.55 -11.30 -15.07
C ARG A 25 -3.85 -10.95 -16.53
N SER A 26 -4.43 -11.86 -17.31
CA SER A 26 -4.78 -11.61 -18.73
C SER A 26 -5.86 -10.55 -18.91
N HIS A 27 -6.63 -10.27 -17.86
CA HIS A 27 -7.75 -9.31 -17.87
C HIS A 27 -7.48 -8.06 -17.02
N PHE A 28 -6.26 -7.89 -16.50
CA PHE A 28 -5.88 -6.66 -15.83
C PHE A 28 -5.74 -5.53 -16.86
N SER A 29 -6.21 -4.33 -16.52
CA SER A 29 -6.27 -3.18 -17.43
C SER A 29 -4.89 -2.61 -17.82
N GLY A 30 -3.81 -3.12 -17.23
CA GLY A 30 -2.46 -2.57 -17.33
C GLY A 30 -2.28 -1.21 -16.66
N ARG A 31 -3.38 -0.57 -16.23
CA ARG A 31 -3.35 0.70 -15.50
C ARG A 31 -3.01 0.44 -14.03
N PRO A 32 -2.08 1.21 -13.43
CA PRO A 32 -1.82 1.10 -12.01
C PRO A 32 -3.10 1.47 -11.24
N VAL A 33 -3.57 0.54 -10.40
CA VAL A 33 -4.73 0.77 -9.51
C VAL A 33 -4.27 1.26 -8.14
N SER A 34 -2.97 1.24 -7.86
CA SER A 34 -2.39 1.73 -6.61
C SER A 34 -1.70 3.06 -6.83
N ASP A 35 -2.06 4.05 -6.01
CA ASP A 35 -1.37 5.34 -5.94
C ASP A 35 0.10 5.18 -5.53
N VAL A 36 0.48 4.06 -4.91
CA VAL A 36 1.89 3.74 -4.59
C VAL A 36 2.74 3.61 -5.86
N LEU A 37 2.13 3.28 -7.01
CA LEU A 37 2.81 3.25 -8.31
C LEU A 37 2.88 4.63 -8.98
N LEU A 38 2.02 5.57 -8.58
CA LEU A 38 1.97 6.94 -9.12
C LEU A 38 2.81 7.91 -8.29
N SER A 39 2.90 7.70 -6.98
CA SER A 39 3.80 8.40 -6.07
C SER A 39 5.09 7.61 -5.97
N ASN A 40 6.11 8.01 -6.73
CA ASN A 40 7.42 7.40 -6.62
C ASN A 40 7.86 7.46 -5.15
N MET A 41 8.13 6.32 -4.53
CA MET A 41 8.63 6.27 -3.15
C MET A 41 9.88 7.16 -2.97
N CYS A 42 10.66 7.33 -4.05
CA CYS A 42 11.76 8.27 -4.10
C CYS A 42 11.30 9.74 -4.03
N GLU A 43 10.20 10.14 -4.66
CA GLU A 43 9.69 11.52 -4.54
C GLU A 43 9.29 11.86 -3.11
N VAL A 44 8.54 10.95 -2.46
CA VAL A 44 8.16 11.12 -1.06
C VAL A 44 9.40 11.19 -0.18
N PHE A 45 10.35 10.26 -0.36
CA PHE A 45 11.58 10.25 0.43
C PHE A 45 12.42 11.50 0.19
N ASN A 46 12.65 11.89 -1.07
CA ASN A 46 13.42 13.06 -1.46
C ASN A 46 12.82 14.36 -0.92
N GLY A 47 11.49 14.46 -0.87
CA GLY A 47 10.80 15.59 -0.25
C GLY A 47 11.01 15.68 1.26
N LYS A 48 11.27 14.55 1.94
CA LYS A 48 11.50 14.52 3.39
C LYS A 48 12.95 14.79 3.79
N ILE A 49 13.90 14.57 2.88
CA ILE A 49 15.34 14.78 3.14
C ILE A 49 15.88 16.07 2.52
N LEU A 50 14.99 16.93 1.99
CA LEU A 50 15.36 18.12 1.22
C LEU A 50 16.33 19.04 1.98
N GLU A 51 16.11 19.26 3.27
CA GLU A 51 16.97 20.13 4.09
C GLU A 51 18.30 19.47 4.50
N GLY A 52 18.38 18.14 4.42
CA GLY A 52 19.55 17.37 4.81
C GLY A 52 20.48 17.03 3.64
N ARG A 53 19.95 17.00 2.41
CA ARG A 53 20.66 16.46 1.23
C ARG A 53 21.82 17.33 0.73
N ASP A 54 21.76 18.64 0.95
CA ASP A 54 22.78 19.60 0.48
C ASP A 54 23.94 19.74 1.49
N LYS A 55 23.93 18.96 2.58
CA LYS A 55 24.97 18.96 3.61
C LYS A 55 26.09 17.95 3.25
N PRO A 56 27.28 18.06 3.87
CA PRO A 56 28.33 17.04 3.74
C PRO A 56 27.79 15.64 4.05
N ILE A 57 28.36 14.61 3.41
CA ILE A 57 27.83 13.25 3.45
C ILE A 57 27.52 12.73 4.86
N ILE A 58 28.39 13.01 5.83
CA ILE A 58 28.19 12.61 7.23
C ILE A 58 26.94 13.31 7.79
N SER A 59 26.82 14.63 7.64
CA SER A 59 25.68 15.41 8.10
C SER A 59 24.36 15.03 7.40
N ALA A 60 24.41 14.67 6.12
CA ALA A 60 23.24 14.18 5.39
C ALA A 60 22.76 12.83 5.95
N LEU A 61 23.68 11.92 6.25
CA LEU A 61 23.37 10.63 6.86
C LEU A 61 22.83 10.77 8.29
N GLU A 62 23.40 11.68 9.10
CA GLU A 62 22.88 12.04 10.41
C GLU A 62 21.42 12.51 10.33
N TYR A 63 21.12 13.42 9.39
CA TYR A 63 19.77 13.93 9.17
C TYR A 63 18.78 12.81 8.80
N ILE A 64 19.16 11.94 7.85
CA ILE A 64 18.32 10.82 7.42
C ILE A 64 18.02 9.90 8.61
N ARG A 65 19.03 9.59 9.42
CA ARG A 65 18.84 8.72 10.59
C ARG A 65 17.90 9.35 11.61
N GLU A 66 18.11 10.60 11.99
CA GLU A 66 17.25 11.29 12.96
C GLU A 66 15.79 11.31 12.46
N TYR A 67 15.59 11.64 11.19
CA TYR A 67 14.28 11.62 10.55
C TYR A 67 13.61 10.25 10.65
N LEU A 68 14.32 9.18 10.28
CA LEU A 68 13.80 7.81 10.32
C LEU A 68 13.46 7.38 11.76
N MET A 69 14.34 7.64 12.72
CA MET A 69 14.12 7.30 14.13
C MET A 69 12.88 8.01 14.68
N ARG A 70 12.76 9.33 14.46
CA ARG A 70 11.59 10.11 14.86
C ARG A 70 10.32 9.56 14.23
N ARG A 71 10.34 9.28 12.92
CA ARG A 71 9.19 8.74 12.19
C ARG A 71 8.73 7.39 12.76
N ILE A 72 9.65 6.47 13.02
CA ILE A 72 9.33 5.15 13.59
C ILE A 72 8.66 5.31 14.94
N VAL A 73 9.23 6.11 15.85
CA VAL A 73 8.65 6.33 17.18
C VAL A 73 7.26 6.95 17.10
N THR A 74 7.06 7.94 16.22
CA THR A 74 5.76 8.58 16.02
C THR A 74 4.72 7.58 15.51
N VAL A 75 5.09 6.72 14.55
CA VAL A 75 4.18 5.69 14.01
C VAL A 75 3.84 4.66 15.10
N LEU A 76 4.81 4.20 15.88
CA LEU A 76 4.56 3.25 16.97
C LEU A 76 3.60 3.84 18.03
N LYS A 77 3.79 5.10 18.42
CA LYS A 77 2.88 5.80 19.34
C LYS A 77 1.46 5.97 18.78
N ALA A 78 1.33 6.14 17.47
CA ALA A 78 0.02 6.21 16.82
C ALA A 78 -0.67 4.84 16.82
N ILE A 79 0.08 3.78 16.51
CA ILE A 79 -0.42 2.39 16.52
C ILE A 79 -0.83 1.97 17.93
N GLU A 80 -0.05 2.31 18.96
CA GLU A 80 -0.36 1.97 20.35
C GLU A 80 -1.71 2.55 20.81
N LYS A 81 -2.08 3.72 20.30
CA LYS A 81 -3.36 4.38 20.61
C LYS A 81 -4.52 3.93 19.72
N TRP A 82 -4.23 3.14 18.69
CA TRP A 82 -5.20 2.77 17.68
C TRP A 82 -5.79 1.39 17.98
N ASP A 83 -7.10 1.32 18.07
CA ASP A 83 -7.82 0.12 18.52
C ASP A 83 -8.25 -0.80 17.37
N LYS A 84 -8.27 -0.30 16.13
CA LYS A 84 -8.77 -1.05 14.97
C LYS A 84 -7.69 -1.93 14.34
N LEU A 85 -8.14 -2.97 13.64
CA LEU A 85 -7.28 -3.98 13.00
C LEU A 85 -6.37 -3.42 11.89
N LEU A 86 -6.87 -2.43 11.14
CA LEU A 86 -6.14 -1.80 10.02
C LEU A 86 -5.48 -0.52 10.49
N THR A 87 -4.34 -0.14 9.90
CA THR A 87 -3.72 1.17 10.18
C THR A 87 -4.68 2.32 9.88
N PRO A 88 -4.59 3.47 10.58
CA PRO A 88 -5.57 4.56 10.46
C PRO A 88 -5.90 4.93 9.00
N THR A 89 -4.87 5.19 8.18
CA THR A 89 -5.06 5.56 6.77
C THR A 89 -5.73 4.46 5.94
N THR A 90 -5.33 3.20 6.13
CA THR A 90 -5.95 2.06 5.41
C THR A 90 -7.39 1.88 5.86
N HIS A 91 -7.66 2.11 7.14
CA HIS A 91 -8.99 2.02 7.70
C HIS A 91 -9.93 3.08 7.11
N ASP A 92 -9.49 4.33 7.05
CA ASP A 92 -10.27 5.42 6.45
C ASP A 92 -10.56 5.16 4.96
N GLN A 93 -9.56 4.66 4.22
CA GLN A 93 -9.74 4.26 2.81
C GLN A 93 -10.75 3.12 2.67
N PHE A 94 -10.69 2.12 3.55
CA PHE A 94 -11.62 1.00 3.54
C PHE A 94 -13.05 1.46 3.82
N GLU A 95 -13.27 2.29 4.85
CA GLU A 95 -14.59 2.84 5.17
C GLU A 95 -15.16 3.66 4.00
N ALA A 96 -14.33 4.45 3.31
CA ALA A 96 -14.74 5.20 2.13
C ALA A 96 -15.22 4.27 0.99
N ILE A 97 -14.44 3.24 0.66
CA ILE A 97 -14.79 2.26 -0.39
C ILE A 97 -16.06 1.50 -0.02
N GLN A 98 -16.21 1.09 1.24
CA GLN A 98 -17.40 0.38 1.71
C GLN A 98 -18.66 1.25 1.57
N LYS A 99 -18.55 2.54 1.92
CA LYS A 99 -19.66 3.50 1.77
C LYS A 99 -20.05 3.72 0.32
N GLU A 100 -19.09 3.77 -0.59
CA GLU A 100 -19.36 3.86 -2.04
C GLU A 100 -20.00 2.58 -2.59
N ALA A 101 -19.59 1.40 -2.12
CA ALA A 101 -20.14 0.12 -2.57
C ALA A 101 -21.57 -0.16 -2.06
N THR A 102 -22.00 0.54 -1.01
CA THR A 102 -23.35 0.40 -0.43
C THR A 102 -24.35 1.41 -1.03
N LYS A 103 -23.89 2.34 -1.87
CA LYS A 103 -24.72 3.21 -2.72
C LYS A 103 -25.15 2.48 -3.99
#